data_AF-A0A1Z8NKR2-F1
#
_entry.id   AF-A0A1Z8NKR2-F1
#
_cell.length_a   1.000
_cell.length_b   1.000
_cell.length_c   1.000
_cell.angle_alpha   90.00
_cell.angle_beta   90.00
_cell.angle_gamma   90.00
#
_symmetry.space_group_name_H-M   'P 1'
#
loop_
_entity.id
_entity.type
_entity.pdbx_description
1 polymer ?
#
loop_
_entity_poly.entity_id
_entity_poly.type
_entity_poly.pdbx_seq_one_letter_code
_entity_poly.pdbx_strand_id
1 'polypeptide(L)' 'HLENLKNTNANIFVSGMSAKARGYDERLLDGYKAEFAMPDKLVEESIKSDSVLCY' A
#
# COMPACT_ATOMS: atom_id res chain seq x y z
N HIS A 1 -11.41 11.60 -0.59
CA HIS A 1 -11.25 10.13 -0.69
C HIS A 1 -10.13 9.59 0.20
N LEU A 2 -8.88 10.05 0.05
CA LEU A 2 -7.76 9.57 0.86
C LEU A 2 -7.90 9.83 2.38
N GLU A 3 -8.56 10.91 2.80
CA GLU A 3 -8.81 11.15 4.23
C GLU A 3 -9.67 10.06 4.87
N ASN A 4 -10.60 9.45 4.12
CA ASN A 4 -11.40 8.36 4.64
C ASN A 4 -10.53 7.12 4.91
N LEU A 5 -9.45 6.90 4.13
CA LEU A 5 -8.51 5.78 4.33
C LEU A 5 -7.82 5.84 5.70
N LYS A 6 -7.56 7.04 6.22
CA LYS A 6 -6.98 7.22 7.57
C LYS A 6 -7.89 6.69 8.67
N ASN A 7 -9.20 6.72 8.44
CA ASN A 7 -10.21 6.27 9.39
C ASN A 7 -10.61 4.80 9.17
N THR A 8 -10.08 4.14 8.14
CA THR A 8 -10.34 2.72 7.91
C THR A 8 -9.38 1.86 8.73
N ASN A 9 -9.83 0.67 9.10
CA ASN A 9 -8.96 -0.32 9.72
C ASN A 9 -8.26 -1.22 8.68
N ALA A 10 -8.32 -0.87 7.40
CA ALA A 10 -7.74 -1.65 6.32
C ALA A 10 -6.21 -1.60 6.38
N ASN A 11 -5.57 -2.71 6.01
CA ASN A 11 -4.12 -2.74 5.80
C ASN A 11 -3.84 -2.26 4.38
N ILE A 12 -3.00 -1.24 4.26
CA ILE A 12 -2.63 -0.65 2.97
C ILE A 12 -1.16 -0.92 2.71
N PHE A 13 -0.89 -1.70 1.66
CA PHE A 13 0.48 -1.95 1.19
C PHE A 13 0.75 -1.12 -0.05
N VAL A 14 1.86 -0.38 -0.03
CA VAL A 14 2.30 0.46 -1.15
C VAL A 14 3.61 -0.09 -1.69
N SER A 15 3.77 -0.18 -3.01
CA SER A 15 5.02 -0.67 -3.61
C SER A 15 6.20 0.25 -3.28
N GLY A 16 7.11 -0.22 -2.41
CA GLY A 16 8.32 0.51 -2.04
C GLY A 16 9.24 0.76 -3.24
N MET A 17 9.33 -0.22 -4.15
CA MET A 17 10.10 -0.07 -5.40
C MET A 17 9.54 1.05 -6.30
N SER A 18 8.22 1.11 -6.43
CA SER A 18 7.55 2.16 -7.23
C SER A 18 7.70 3.54 -6.60
N ALA A 19 7.63 3.61 -5.27
CA ALA A 19 7.81 4.84 -4.52
C ALA A 19 9.25 5.37 -4.66
N LYS A 20 10.24 4.51 -4.44
CA LYS A 20 11.67 4.83 -4.58
C LYS A 20 12.02 5.29 -6.00
N ALA A 21 11.49 4.64 -7.04
CA ALA A 21 11.73 5.04 -8.42
C ALA A 21 11.21 6.46 -8.74
N ARG A 22 10.24 6.95 -7.97
CA ARG A 22 9.68 8.31 -8.08
C ARG A 22 10.28 9.31 -7.07
N GLY A 23 11.24 8.87 -6.26
CA GLY A 23 11.89 9.70 -5.25
C GLY A 23 11.07 9.93 -3.98
N TYR A 24 10.06 9.09 -3.72
CA TYR A 24 9.30 9.15 -2.47
C TYR A 24 10.00 8.39 -1.34
N ASP A 25 9.79 8.87 -0.11
CA ASP A 25 10.27 8.26 1.12
C ASP A 25 9.12 7.98 2.10
N GLU A 26 9.46 7.45 3.27
CA GLU A 26 8.49 7.04 4.30
C GLU A 26 7.55 8.15 4.76
N ARG A 27 7.98 9.42 4.66
CA ARG A 27 7.16 10.58 5.06
C ARG A 27 5.89 10.71 4.23
N LEU A 28 5.84 10.08 3.05
CA LEU A 28 4.63 10.03 2.23
C LEU A 28 3.46 9.33 2.94
N LEU A 29 3.77 8.36 3.81
CA LEU A 29 2.78 7.54 4.49
C LEU A 29 2.46 8.06 5.91
N ASP A 30 3.07 9.16 6.34
CA ASP A 30 2.86 9.73 7.66
C ASP A 30 1.38 10.02 7.92
N GLY A 31 0.86 9.42 9.00
CA GLY A 31 -0.55 9.57 9.40
C GLY A 31 -1.54 8.71 8.60
N TYR A 32 -1.06 7.75 7.82
CA TYR A 32 -1.89 6.69 7.21
C TYR A 32 -1.55 5.33 7.82
N LYS A 33 -2.55 4.44 7.92
CA LYS A 33 -2.33 3.02 8.26
C LYS A 33 -1.80 2.26 7.02
N ALA A 34 -0.64 2.69 6.53
CA ALA A 34 -0.03 2.18 5.31
C ALA A 34 1.46 1.93 5.52
N GLU A 35 2.00 0.95 4.81
CA GLU A 35 3.44 0.68 4.81
C GLU A 35 3.95 0.39 3.39
N PHE A 36 5.23 0.70 3.17
CA PHE A 36 5.90 0.24 1.96
C PHE A 36 6.19 -1.25 2.05
N ALA A 37 5.75 -1.98 1.04
CA ALA A 37 5.96 -3.41 0.91
C ALA A 37 6.85 -3.72 -0.30
N MET A 38 7.62 -4.79 -0.18
CA MET A 38 8.37 -5.36 -1.28
C MET A 38 7.46 -6.14 -2.24
N PRO A 39 7.87 -6.33 -3.52
CA PRO A 39 7.00 -6.94 -4.53
C PRO A 39 6.51 -8.35 -4.18
N ASP A 40 7.34 -9.14 -3.49
CA ASP A 40 6.99 -10.48 -3.01
C ASP A 40 5.77 -10.46 -2.08
N LYS A 41 5.72 -9.55 -1.09
CA LYS A 41 4.58 -9.39 -0.20
C LYS A 41 3.31 -8.99 -0.95
N LEU A 42 3.43 -8.07 -1.91
CA LEU A 42 2.28 -7.63 -2.72
C LEU A 42 1.70 -8.77 -3.56
N VAL A 43 2.57 -9.59 -4.16
CA VAL A 43 2.16 -10.77 -4.92
C VAL A 43 1.52 -11.81 -4.01
N GLU A 44 2.10 -12.06 -2.84
CA GLU A 44 1.56 -13.00 -1.86
C GLU A 44 0.14 -12.63 -1.42
N GLU A 45 -0.09 -11.36 -1.05
CA GLU A 45 -1.42 -10.88 -0.64
C GLU A 45 -2.43 -10.94 -1.80
N SER A 46 -1.99 -10.71 -3.04
CA SER A 46 -2.84 -10.89 -4.22
C SER A 46 -3.25 -12.35 -4.44
N ILE A 47 -2.36 -13.31 -4.15
CA ILE A 47 -2.64 -14.75 -4.28
C ILE A 47 -3.58 -15.22 -3.16
N LYS A 48 -3.42 -14.70 -1.94
CA LYS A 48 -4.29 -15.03 -0.79
C LYS A 48 -5.70 -14.46 -0.91
N SER A 49 -5.90 -13.45 -1.74
CA SER A 49 -7.19 -12.77 -1.88
C SER A 49 -8.17 -13.61 -2.70
N ASP A 50 -9.40 -13.77 -2.20
CA ASP A 50 -10.47 -14.45 -2.95
C ASP A 50 -10.91 -13.68 -4.20
N SER A 51 -10.69 -12.36 -4.22
CA SER A 51 -11.05 -11.48 -5.33
C SER A 51 -10.12 -10.27 -5.38
N VAL A 52 -9.81 -9.83 -6.60
CA VAL A 52 -8.98 -8.65 -6.86
C VAL A 52 -9.80 -7.64 -7.67
N LEU A 53 -9.92 -6.42 -7.14
CA LEU A 53 -10.54 -5.30 -7.82
C LEU A 53 -9.45 -4.33 -8.29
N CYS A 54 -9.41 -4.05 -9.60
CA CYS A 54 -8.44 -3.16 -10.22
C CYS A 54 -9.12 -1.86 -10.67
N TYR A 55 -8.50 -0.71 -10.36
CA TYR A 55 -8.94 0.64 -10.71
C TYR A 55 -7.78 1.39 -11.38
#